data_AF-A0A382F5K5-F1
#
_entry.id   AF-A0A382F5K5-F1
#
_cell.length_a   1.000
_cell.length_b   1.000
_cell.length_c   1.000
_cell.angle_alpha   90.00
_cell.angle_beta   90.00
_cell.angle_gamma   90.00
#
_symmetry.space_group_name_H-M   'P 1'
#
loop_
_entity.id
_entity.type
_entity.pdbx_description
1 polymer ?
#
loop_
_entity_poly.entity_id
_entity_poly.type
_entity_poly.pdbx_seq_one_letter_code
_entity_poly.pdbx_strand_id
1 'polypeptide(L)'
;MKSVFAKLFLAPLAALGLAATTTAVPLEAKHDEGTGTLTIHRDGLAKPLVTQHAAADHRPYLHPIIAPDGNGTLTEYSPGHHKHQTGLYWGFTHVNGRDYFHHPADNYWKRKGVKVLEAR
;
A
#
# COMPACT_ATOMS: atom_id res chain seq x y z
N MET A 1 61.55 -36.21 25.39
CA MET A 1 61.59 -35.11 24.41
C MET A 1 60.73 -35.48 23.20
N LYS A 2 60.11 -34.47 22.57
CA LYS A 2 59.27 -34.47 21.36
C LYS A 2 57.75 -34.61 21.60
N SER A 3 57.15 -33.46 21.93
CA SER A 3 55.74 -33.17 21.67
C SER A 3 55.57 -32.86 20.18
N VAL A 4 54.64 -33.54 19.50
CA VAL A 4 54.27 -33.27 18.11
C VAL A 4 52.93 -32.51 18.14
N PHE A 5 53.00 -31.18 18.09
CA PHE A 5 51.82 -30.35 17.85
C PHE A 5 51.53 -30.33 16.35
N ALA A 6 50.50 -31.08 15.93
CA ALA A 6 49.92 -30.96 14.61
C ALA A 6 49.19 -29.60 14.50
N LYS A 7 49.74 -28.68 13.71
CA LYS A 7 49.06 -27.43 13.36
C LYS A 7 48.02 -27.74 12.27
N LEU A 8 46.75 -27.91 12.66
CA LEU A 8 45.63 -27.82 11.72
C LEU A 8 45.50 -26.35 11.29
N PHE A 9 45.92 -26.03 10.07
CA PHE A 9 45.57 -24.77 9.42
C PHE A 9 44.11 -24.86 8.96
N LEU A 10 43.20 -24.25 9.71
CA LEU A 10 41.83 -24.03 9.29
C LEU A 10 41.82 -22.87 8.30
N ALA A 11 41.64 -23.15 7.00
CA ALA A 11 41.48 -22.11 5.99
C ALA A 11 40.16 -21.34 6.26
N PRO A 12 40.16 -20.00 6.22
CA PRO A 12 38.92 -19.25 6.33
C PRO A 12 38.14 -19.43 5.03
N LEU A 13 37.00 -20.12 5.10
CA LEU A 13 36.03 -20.17 4.03
C LEU A 13 35.50 -18.73 3.87
N ALA A 14 36.02 -18.01 2.87
CA ALA A 14 35.53 -16.68 2.52
C ALA A 14 34.08 -16.83 2.02
N ALA A 15 33.11 -16.61 2.91
CA ALA A 15 31.72 -16.48 2.53
C ALA A 15 31.55 -15.18 1.74
N LEU A 16 31.70 -15.24 0.41
CA LEU A 16 31.20 -14.19 -0.46
C LEU A 16 29.68 -14.17 -0.31
N GLY A 17 29.18 -13.26 0.52
CA GLY A 17 27.77 -12.93 0.55
C GLY A 17 27.39 -12.39 -0.83
N LEU A 18 26.64 -13.18 -1.60
CA LEU A 18 25.90 -12.66 -2.75
C LEU A 18 24.89 -11.66 -2.19
N ALA A 19 25.20 -10.37 -2.27
CA ALA A 19 24.19 -9.34 -2.14
C ALA A 19 23.24 -9.51 -3.33
N ALA A 20 22.11 -10.19 -3.11
CA ALA A 20 21.05 -10.26 -4.08
C ALA A 20 20.57 -8.83 -4.35
N THR A 21 20.82 -8.32 -5.55
CA THR A 21 20.25 -7.06 -6.01
C THR A 21 18.77 -7.28 -6.20
N THR A 22 17.96 -6.82 -5.25
CA THR A 22 16.51 -6.81 -5.40
C THR A 22 16.13 -5.72 -6.38
N THR A 23 15.90 -6.09 -7.64
CA THR A 23 15.28 -5.17 -8.60
C THR A 23 13.86 -4.89 -8.15
N ALA A 24 13.49 -3.62 -8.02
CA ALA A 24 12.12 -3.24 -7.71
C ALA A 24 11.18 -3.77 -8.80
N VAL A 25 10.17 -4.54 -8.41
CA VAL A 25 9.12 -5.00 -9.34
C VAL A 25 8.28 -3.79 -9.73
N PRO A 26 8.05 -3.54 -11.04
CA PRO A 26 7.27 -2.40 -11.49
C PRO A 26 5.83 -2.46 -10.95
N LEU A 27 5.22 -1.29 -10.83
CA LEU A 27 3.83 -1.13 -10.44
C LEU A 27 3.06 -0.43 -11.57
N GLU A 28 1.84 -0.88 -11.82
CA GLU A 28 0.95 -0.31 -12.82
C GLU A 28 -0.26 0.33 -12.15
N ALA A 29 -0.55 1.59 -12.47
CA ALA A 29 -1.77 2.26 -12.04
C ALA A 29 -2.85 2.16 -13.13
N LYS A 30 -4.03 1.65 -12.76
CA LYS A 30 -5.22 1.59 -13.63
C LYS A 30 -6.31 2.48 -13.08
N HIS A 31 -7.00 3.21 -13.94
CA HIS A 31 -8.11 4.09 -13.58
C HIS A 31 -9.40 3.64 -14.27
N ASP A 32 -10.43 3.38 -13.49
CA ASP A 32 -11.80 3.23 -13.95
C ASP A 32 -12.51 4.57 -13.82
N GLU A 33 -12.70 5.26 -14.95
CA GLU A 33 -13.32 6.58 -14.99
C GLU A 33 -14.80 6.56 -14.57
N GLY A 34 -15.50 5.45 -14.81
CA GLY A 34 -16.92 5.30 -14.52
C GLY A 34 -17.19 5.29 -13.02
N THR A 35 -16.38 4.56 -12.26
CA THR A 35 -16.48 4.53 -10.79
C THR A 35 -15.59 5.55 -10.10
N GLY A 36 -14.58 6.09 -10.79
CA GLY A 36 -13.53 6.90 -10.18
C GLY A 36 -12.53 6.09 -9.36
N THR A 37 -12.43 4.79 -9.61
CA THR A 37 -11.56 3.91 -8.84
C THR A 37 -10.17 3.86 -9.48
N LEU A 38 -9.12 4.04 -8.69
CA LEU A 38 -7.75 3.78 -9.12
C LEU A 38 -7.22 2.53 -8.42
N THR A 39 -6.48 1.71 -9.15
CA THR A 39 -5.89 0.48 -8.61
C THR A 39 -4.42 0.39 -8.96
N ILE A 40 -3.60 -0.07 -8.02
CA ILE A 40 -2.17 -0.31 -8.20
C ILE A 40 -1.93 -1.81 -8.30
N HIS A 41 -1.36 -2.27 -9.41
CA HIS A 41 -1.10 -3.67 -9.73
C HIS A 41 0.40 -3.96 -9.70
N ARG A 42 0.73 -5.20 -9.38
CA ARG A 42 2.10 -5.75 -9.46
C ARG A 42 2.02 -7.09 -10.16
N ASP A 43 2.98 -7.33 -11.06
CA ASP A 43 3.11 -8.62 -11.74
C ASP A 43 3.19 -9.79 -10.75
N GLY A 44 2.50 -10.88 -11.09
CA GLY A 44 2.43 -12.09 -10.27
C GLY A 44 1.37 -12.06 -9.16
N LEU A 45 0.69 -10.93 -8.91
CA LEU A 45 -0.45 -10.85 -7.99
C LEU A 45 -1.78 -10.75 -8.76
N ALA A 46 -2.77 -11.54 -8.33
CA ALA A 46 -4.10 -11.55 -8.94
C ALA A 46 -4.97 -10.34 -8.53
N LYS A 47 -4.71 -9.75 -7.37
CA LYS A 47 -5.47 -8.61 -6.81
C LYS A 47 -4.60 -7.36 -6.79
N PRO A 48 -5.18 -6.16 -6.95
CA PRO A 48 -4.45 -4.92 -6.77
C PRO A 48 -3.93 -4.78 -5.33
N LEU A 49 -2.75 -4.21 -5.19
CA LEU A 49 -2.12 -3.92 -3.90
C LEU A 49 -2.82 -2.78 -3.17
N VAL A 50 -3.24 -1.76 -3.90
CA VAL A 50 -3.91 -0.59 -3.36
C VAL A 50 -5.08 -0.25 -4.25
N THR A 51 -6.25 -0.03 -3.65
CA THR A 51 -7.42 0.50 -4.32
C THR A 51 -7.79 1.83 -3.70
N GLN A 52 -7.83 2.88 -4.53
CA GLN A 52 -8.35 4.19 -4.17
C GLN A 52 -9.74 4.35 -4.75
N HIS A 53 -10.72 4.58 -3.89
CA HIS A 53 -12.06 4.98 -4.29
C HIS A 53 -12.13 6.50 -4.32
N ALA A 54 -12.34 7.08 -5.50
CA ALA A 54 -12.53 8.52 -5.68
C ALA A 54 -13.81 8.78 -6.49
N ALA A 55 -14.94 8.33 -5.95
CA ALA A 55 -16.27 8.60 -6.50
C ALA A 55 -16.56 10.11 -6.56
N ALA A 56 -17.53 10.51 -7.38
CA ALA A 56 -17.80 11.91 -7.67
C ALA A 56 -18.27 12.72 -6.44
N ASP A 57 -18.99 12.07 -5.54
CA ASP A 57 -19.75 12.63 -4.42
C ASP A 57 -19.42 11.94 -3.08
N HIS A 58 -18.34 11.17 -3.02
CA HIS A 58 -17.86 10.54 -1.81
C HIS A 58 -16.41 10.94 -1.52
N ARG A 59 -16.09 11.14 -0.25
CA ARG A 59 -14.74 11.39 0.25
C ARG A 59 -13.81 10.29 -0.26
N PRO A 60 -12.65 10.63 -0.85
CA PRO A 60 -11.71 9.62 -1.27
C PRO A 60 -11.15 8.80 -0.09
N TYR A 61 -10.97 7.50 -0.31
CA TYR A 61 -10.34 6.60 0.65
C TYR A 61 -9.57 5.48 -0.05
N LEU A 62 -8.61 4.89 0.66
CA LEU A 62 -7.87 3.71 0.24
C LEU A 62 -8.45 2.49 0.95
N HIS A 63 -9.01 1.57 0.17
CA HIS A 63 -9.44 0.26 0.62
C HIS A 63 -9.75 -0.63 -0.59
N PRO A 64 -9.36 -1.92 -0.60
CA PRO A 64 -8.39 -2.52 0.31
C PRO A 64 -6.96 -2.01 0.04
N ILE A 65 -6.14 -2.00 1.09
CA ILE A 65 -4.68 -2.11 0.98
C ILE A 65 -4.33 -3.57 1.26
N ILE A 66 -3.76 -4.26 0.28
CA ILE A 66 -3.31 -5.64 0.37
C ILE A 66 -1.82 -5.66 0.74
N ALA A 67 -1.42 -6.62 1.56
CA ALA A 67 -0.02 -6.79 1.92
C ALA A 67 0.86 -7.04 0.67
N PRO A 68 2.16 -6.66 0.68
CA PRO A 68 3.01 -6.79 -0.49
C PRO A 68 3.18 -8.22 -1.03
N ASP A 69 2.97 -9.24 -0.21
CA ASP A 69 3.00 -10.66 -0.59
C ASP A 69 1.65 -11.18 -1.10
N GLY A 70 0.63 -10.32 -1.16
CA GLY A 70 -0.73 -10.67 -1.53
C GLY A 70 -1.57 -11.28 -0.39
N ASN A 71 -0.98 -11.51 0.79
CA ASN A 71 -1.63 -12.22 1.88
C ASN A 71 -2.10 -11.25 2.97
N GLY A 72 -3.42 -11.09 3.04
CA GLY A 72 -4.06 -10.26 4.07
C GLY A 72 -4.39 -8.86 3.60
N THR A 73 -5.35 -8.25 4.30
CA THR A 73 -5.85 -6.90 4.03
C THR A 73 -5.52 -6.02 5.22
N LEU A 74 -4.85 -4.90 4.98
CA LEU A 74 -4.33 -4.00 6.02
C LEU A 74 -5.35 -2.92 6.45
N THR A 75 -6.52 -2.90 5.82
CA THR A 75 -7.57 -1.90 6.04
C THR A 75 -8.93 -2.56 6.06
N GLU A 76 -9.88 -2.04 6.84
CA GLU A 76 -11.27 -2.50 6.81
C GLU A 76 -12.20 -1.37 6.36
N TYR A 77 -13.39 -1.76 5.90
CA TYR A 77 -14.45 -0.85 5.49
C TYR A 77 -15.74 -1.15 6.27
N SER A 78 -16.12 -0.22 7.14
CA SER A 78 -17.32 -0.24 7.99
C SER A 78 -17.58 -1.57 8.73
N PRO A 79 -16.58 -2.12 9.47
CA PRO A 79 -16.76 -3.35 10.23
C PRO A 79 -17.87 -3.20 11.29
N GLY A 80 -18.41 -4.34 11.75
CA GLY A 80 -19.53 -4.40 12.69
C GLY A 80 -19.39 -3.51 13.93
N HIS A 81 -18.17 -3.45 14.49
CA HIS A 81 -17.85 -2.78 15.74
C HIS A 81 -17.35 -1.33 15.56
N HIS A 82 -17.09 -0.87 14.33
CA HIS A 82 -16.67 0.51 14.01
C HIS A 82 -17.22 0.97 12.65
N LYS A 83 -18.53 1.27 12.58
CA LYS A 83 -19.23 1.59 11.32
C LYS A 83 -18.70 2.80 10.56
N HIS A 84 -18.07 3.74 11.26
CA HIS A 84 -17.50 4.96 10.69
C HIS A 84 -16.05 4.78 10.16
N GLN A 85 -15.46 3.60 10.30
CA GLN A 85 -14.15 3.28 9.72
C GLN A 85 -14.29 3.02 8.22
N THR A 86 -13.44 3.63 7.39
CA THR A 86 -13.55 3.61 5.91
C THR A 86 -12.17 3.54 5.27
N GLY A 87 -11.48 2.41 5.45
CA GLY A 87 -10.12 2.27 4.96
C GLY A 87 -9.14 3.28 5.56
N LEU A 88 -8.13 3.66 4.77
CA LEU A 88 -7.27 4.80 5.06
C LEU A 88 -7.78 6.04 4.33
N TYR A 89 -8.11 7.09 5.07
CA TYR A 89 -8.65 8.33 4.52
C TYR A 89 -8.13 9.53 5.30
N TRP A 90 -8.36 10.71 4.72
CA TRP A 90 -8.11 12.00 5.35
C TRP A 90 -9.42 12.77 5.37
N GLY A 91 -9.81 13.23 6.56
CA GLY A 91 -11.00 14.04 6.76
C GLY A 91 -10.65 15.20 7.68
N PHE A 92 -11.07 16.41 7.31
CA PHE A 92 -10.90 17.59 8.14
C PHE A 92 -12.13 17.81 9.00
N THR A 93 -11.92 18.23 10.24
CA THR A 93 -12.99 18.73 11.10
C THR A 93 -12.89 20.26 11.18
N HIS A 94 -14.04 20.93 11.32
CA HIS A 94 -14.15 22.37 11.56
C HIS A 94 -13.57 23.32 10.49
N VAL A 95 -13.32 22.85 9.26
CA VAL A 95 -12.90 23.74 8.16
C VAL A 95 -14.09 24.60 7.75
N ASN A 96 -13.99 25.90 8.01
CA ASN A 96 -15.07 26.88 7.80
C ASN A 96 -16.39 26.44 8.46
N GLY A 97 -16.32 25.85 9.65
CA GLY A 97 -17.50 25.39 10.40
C GLY A 97 -18.14 24.11 9.85
N ARG A 98 -17.47 23.36 8.96
CA ARG A 98 -17.97 22.09 8.40
C ARG A 98 -17.18 20.89 8.89
N ASP A 99 -17.87 19.78 9.12
CA ASP A 99 -17.28 18.49 9.48
C ASP A 99 -17.24 17.55 8.28
N TYR A 100 -16.06 17.39 7.67
CA TYR A 100 -15.89 16.49 6.54
C TYR A 100 -15.56 15.06 6.95
N PHE A 101 -15.30 14.81 8.23
CA PHE A 101 -14.91 13.52 8.77
C PHE A 101 -16.14 12.62 8.98
N HIS A 102 -17.20 13.16 9.58
CA HIS A 102 -18.44 12.40 9.80
C HIS A 102 -19.39 12.41 8.60
N HIS A 103 -19.18 13.31 7.64
CA HIS A 103 -20.00 13.45 6.43
C HIS A 103 -19.17 13.11 5.17
N PRO A 104 -18.99 11.82 4.84
CA PRO A 104 -18.20 11.41 3.68
C PRO A 104 -18.92 11.60 2.35
N ALA A 105 -20.24 11.82 2.33
CA ALA A 105 -21.04 11.93 1.12
C ALA A 105 -21.75 13.30 1.02
N ASP A 106 -22.78 13.38 0.18
CA ASP A 106 -23.64 14.54 -0.01
C ASP A 106 -22.85 15.79 -0.44
N ASN A 107 -23.30 16.99 -0.05
CA ASN A 107 -22.70 18.27 -0.39
C ASN A 107 -21.46 18.63 0.45
N TYR A 108 -20.83 17.65 1.09
CA TYR A 108 -19.55 17.81 1.78
C TYR A 108 -18.37 17.48 0.87
N TRP A 109 -18.55 16.57 -0.10
CA TRP A 109 -17.49 16.18 -1.01
C TRP A 109 -17.91 16.35 -2.46
N LYS A 110 -17.01 16.93 -3.27
CA LYS A 110 -17.19 17.03 -4.71
C LYS A 110 -15.84 16.85 -5.39
N ARG A 111 -15.72 15.77 -6.14
CA ARG A 111 -14.52 15.49 -6.94
C ARG A 111 -14.30 16.61 -7.96
N LYS A 112 -13.10 17.19 -7.97
CA LYS A 112 -12.67 18.16 -8.98
C LYS A 112 -11.93 17.53 -10.14
N GLY A 113 -11.19 16.46 -9.89
CA GLY A 113 -10.47 15.69 -10.89
C GLY A 113 -9.77 14.50 -10.25
N VAL A 114 -9.44 13.53 -11.10
CA VAL A 114 -8.62 12.35 -10.77
C VAL A 114 -7.70 12.14 -11.95
N LYS A 115 -6.41 11.92 -11.68
CA LYS A 115 -5.41 11.73 -12.72
C LYS A 115 -4.34 10.77 -12.21
N VAL A 116 -3.96 9.83 -13.07
CA VAL A 116 -2.74 9.03 -12.89
C VAL A 116 -1.56 9.82 -13.43
N LEU A 117 -0.49 9.91 -12.64
CA LEU A 117 0.75 10.57 -13.02
C LEU A 117 1.86 9.52 -13.04
N GLU A 118 2.74 9.59 -14.02
CA GLU A 118 3.99 8.82 -13.99
C GLU A 118 4.96 9.46 -12.98
N ALA A 119 5.61 8.63 -12.18
CA ALA A 119 6.69 9.08 -11.31
C ALA A 119 7.86 9.53 -12.18
N ARG A 120 8.38 10.73 -11.92
CA ARG A 120 9.59 11.27 -12.55
C ARG A 120 10.82 10.96 -11.71
#